data_AF-A0A9P7E0G3-F1
#
_entry.id   AF-A0A9P7E0G3-F1
#
_cell.length_a   1.000
_cell.length_b   1.000
_cell.length_c   1.000
_cell.angle_alpha   90.00
_cell.angle_beta   90.00
_cell.angle_gamma   90.00
#
_symmetry.space_group_name_H-M   'P 1'
#
loop_
_entity.id
_entity.type
_entity.pdbx_description
1 polymer ?
#
loop_
_entity_poly.entity_id
_entity_poly.type
_entity_poly.pdbx_seq_one_letter_code
_entity_poly.pdbx_strand_id
1 'polypeptide(L)' 'KPKNLNSFVFPGLHHLCAIQTEGLAIWDGAQQKEFRSNPFLFVVTADGPGMAFLTGLVGHHGKMGCRLYCG' A
#
# COMPACT_ATOMS: atom_id res chain seq x y z
N LYS A 1 1.81 17.43 12.49
CA LYS A 1 1.57 17.04 11.07
C LYS A 1 2.91 17.11 10.33
N PRO A 2 3.33 16.07 9.60
CA PRO A 2 4.62 16.08 8.90
C PRO A 2 4.72 17.28 7.96
N LYS A 3 5.86 17.98 7.94
CA LYS A 3 6.06 19.16 7.07
C LYS A 3 6.14 18.79 5.58
N ASN A 4 6.66 17.60 5.29
CA ASN A 4 6.88 17.12 3.93
C ASN A 4 6.08 15.81 3.72
N LEU A 5 4.79 15.92 3.39
CA LEU A 5 3.94 14.75 3.14
C LEU A 5 4.18 14.14 1.75
N ASN A 6 4.62 14.94 0.78
CA ASN A 6 4.87 14.49 -0.59
C ASN A 6 6.16 13.70 -0.76
N SER A 7 7.00 13.62 0.28
CA SER A 7 8.24 12.83 0.25
C SER A 7 8.04 11.40 0.71
N PHE A 8 6.85 11.02 1.16
CA PHE A 8 6.58 9.65 1.57
C PHE A 8 6.47 8.73 0.35
N VAL A 9 7.09 7.56 0.45
CA VAL A 9 6.94 6.48 -0.53
C VAL A 9 5.76 5.61 -0.08
N PHE A 10 5.11 4.92 -1.02
CA PHE A 10 3.99 4.02 -0.73
C PHE A 10 4.35 2.53 -0.93
N PRO A 11 5.27 1.93 -0.14
CA PRO A 11 5.65 0.52 -0.30
C PRO A 11 4.46 -0.44 -0.28
N GLY A 12 3.45 -0.15 0.56
CA GLY A 12 2.23 -0.97 0.62
C GLY A 12 1.44 -1.02 -0.70
N LEU A 13 1.48 0.06 -1.49
CA LEU A 13 0.84 0.09 -2.81
C LEU A 13 1.61 -0.70 -3.85
N HIS A 14 2.93 -0.86 -3.71
CA HIS A 14 3.71 -1.71 -4.59
C HIS A 14 3.26 -3.17 -4.53
N HIS A 15 3.04 -3.70 -3.32
CA HIS A 15 2.52 -5.06 -3.15
C HIS A 15 1.10 -5.20 -3.72
N LEU A 16 0.25 -4.20 -3.51
CA LEU A 16 -1.07 -4.19 -4.10
C LEU A 16 -1.03 -4.18 -5.63
N CYS A 17 -0.17 -3.36 -6.25
CA CYS A 17 0.00 -3.33 -7.71
C CYS A 17 0.43 -4.70 -8.26
N ALA A 18 1.34 -5.40 -7.59
CA ALA A 18 1.76 -6.74 -7.99
C ALA A 18 0.57 -7.71 -7.96
N ILE A 19 -0.20 -7.70 -6.86
CA ILE A 19 -1.39 -8.56 -6.71
C ILE A 19 -2.50 -8.19 -7.71
N GLN A 20 -2.67 -6.92 -8.04
CA GLN A 20 -3.62 -6.46 -9.07
C GLN A 20 -3.25 -6.94 -10.48
N THR A 21 -1.95 -7.16 -10.73
CA THR A 21 -1.44 -7.59 -12.03
C THR A 21 -1.43 -9.12 -12.14
N GLU A 22 -1.01 -9.82 -11.08
CA GLU A 22 -0.82 -11.28 -11.07
C GLU A 22 -2.07 -12.04 -10.58
N GLY A 23 -2.95 -11.37 -9.84
CA GLY A 23 -4.11 -11.94 -9.16
C GLY A 23 -3.76 -12.54 -7.80
N LEU A 24 -4.64 -12.34 -6.83
CA LEU A 24 -4.57 -12.96 -5.49
C LEU A 24 -5.21 -14.35 -5.51
N ALA A 25 -4.41 -15.40 -5.35
CA ALA A 25 -4.92 -16.74 -5.11
C ALA A 25 -5.51 -16.85 -3.68
N ILE A 26 -6.76 -17.30 -3.59
CA ILE A 26 -7.50 -17.44 -2.32
C ILE A 26 -8.10 -18.84 -2.28
N TRP A 27 -7.92 -19.53 -1.16
CA TRP A 27 -8.61 -20.78 -0.89
C TRP A 27 -9.98 -20.51 -0.25
N ASP A 28 -11.05 -20.94 -0.90
CA ASP A 28 -12.39 -20.94 -0.34
C ASP A 28 -12.65 -22.26 0.39
N GLY A 29 -12.65 -22.20 1.73
CA GLY A 29 -12.92 -23.36 2.58
C GLY A 29 -14.36 -23.86 2.53
N ALA A 30 -15.34 -23.02 2.17
CA ALA A 30 -16.73 -23.46 2.04
C ALA A 30 -16.95 -24.23 0.72
N GLN A 31 -16.29 -23.78 -0.34
CA GLN A 31 -16.41 -24.40 -1.67
C GLN A 31 -15.30 -25.42 -1.98
N GLN A 32 -14.32 -25.57 -1.08
CA GLN A 32 -13.17 -26.47 -1.23
C GLN A 32 -12.44 -26.26 -2.57
N LYS A 33 -12.24 -24.99 -2.95
CA LYS A 33 -11.62 -24.63 -4.23
C LYS A 33 -10.75 -23.39 -4.10
N GLU A 34 -9.75 -23.30 -4.96
CA GLU A 34 -8.99 -22.07 -5.15
C GLU A 34 -9.70 -21.16 -6.16
N PHE A 35 -9.69 -19.85 -5.90
CA PHE A 35 -10.08 -18.84 -6.86
C PHE A 35 -9.09 -17.69 -6.88
N ARG A 36 -9.00 -16.99 -8.02
CA ARG A 36 -8.19 -15.77 -8.15
C ARG A 36 -9.07 -14.54 -8.03
N SER A 37 -8.69 -13.63 -7.14
CA SER A 37 -9.30 -12.33 -6.96
C SER A 37 -8.37 -11.24 -7.50
N ASN A 38 -8.92 -10.22 -8.14
CA ASN A 38 -8.18 -9.03 -8.58
C ASN A 38 -8.61 -7.85 -7.69
N PRO A 39 -7.99 -7.67 -6.51
CA PRO A 39 -8.44 -6.68 -5.53
C PRO A 39 -8.30 -5.26 -6.07
N PHE A 40 -9.39 -4.50 -6.04
CA PHE A 40 -9.42 -3.11 -6.47
C PHE A 40 -9.40 -2.16 -5.27
N LEU A 41 -8.58 -1.11 -5.33
CA LEU A 41 -8.49 -0.08 -4.29
C LEU A 41 -8.95 1.26 -4.84
N PHE A 42 -10.18 1.65 -4.49
CA PHE A 42 -10.88 2.78 -5.10
C PHE A 42 -10.42 4.16 -4.61
N VAL A 43 -10.18 4.33 -3.31
CA VAL A 43 -10.05 5.66 -2.66
C VAL A 43 -8.60 6.19 -2.63
N VAL A 44 -7.69 5.51 -3.33
CA VAL A 44 -6.23 5.74 -3.22
C VAL A 44 -5.66 6.37 -4.50
N THR A 45 -6.53 6.94 -5.33
CA THR A 45 -6.18 7.71 -6.53
C THR A 45 -6.13 9.22 -6.28
N ALA A 46 -6.48 9.69 -5.08
CA ALA A 46 -6.38 11.10 -4.72
C ALA A 46 -4.90 11.50 -4.54
N ASP A 47 -4.45 12.58 -5.16
CA ASP A 47 -3.11 13.15 -5.03
C ASP A 47 -2.90 13.93 -3.71
N GLY A 48 -3.69 13.60 -2.69
CA GLY A 48 -3.77 14.35 -1.46
C GLY A 48 -2.68 13.98 -0.45
N PRO A 49 -2.27 14.92 0.43
CA PRO A 49 -1.31 14.65 1.51
C PRO A 49 -1.80 13.59 2.51
N GLY A 50 -3.10 13.25 2.48
CA GLY A 50 -3.70 12.14 3.23
C GLY A 50 -3.18 10.76 2.82
N MET A 51 -2.68 10.62 1.59
CA MET A 51 -2.17 9.36 1.05
C MET A 51 -1.01 8.79 1.86
N ALA A 52 -0.12 9.66 2.37
CA ALA A 52 1.03 9.24 3.18
C ALA A 52 0.60 8.49 4.46
N PHE A 53 -0.64 8.70 4.93
CA PHE A 53 -1.16 8.05 6.12
C PHE A 53 -1.75 6.66 5.85
N LEU A 54 -2.04 6.31 4.59
CA LEU A 54 -2.62 5.00 4.23
C LEU A 54 -1.65 3.85 4.47
N THR A 55 -0.34 4.08 4.28
CA THR A 55 0.69 3.05 4.47
C THR A 55 1.36 3.14 5.84
N GLY A 56 0.72 3.79 6.82
CA GLY A 56 1.14 3.79 8.23
C GLY A 56 2.30 4.72 8.59
N LEU A 57 2.75 5.60 7.68
CA LEU A 57 4.00 6.36 7.82
C LEU A 57 5.19 5.45 8.21
N VAL A 58 6.28 6.02 8.70
CA VAL A 58 7.31 5.24 9.41
C VAL A 58 6.95 5.23 10.90
N GLY A 59 6.96 4.04 11.53
CA GLY A 59 6.74 3.90 12.97
C GLY A 59 7.77 4.68 13.80
N HIS A 60 7.64 4.71 15.12
CA HIS A 60 8.46 5.54 16.04
C HIS A 60 9.99 5.30 15.94
N HIS A 61 10.43 4.21 15.30
CA HIS A 61 11.83 3.87 15.02
C HIS A 61 12.13 3.64 13.52
N GLY A 62 11.19 3.98 12.63
CA GLY A 62 11.31 3.72 11.20
C GLY A 62 12.24 4.73 10.51
N LYS A 63 13.39 4.26 10.03
CA LYS A 63 14.38 5.08 9.31
C LYS A 63 13.98 5.37 7.85
N MET A 64 13.16 4.53 7.22
CA MET A 64 13.06 4.42 5.74
C MET A 64 11.62 4.55 5.22
N GLY A 65 11.03 5.75 5.28
CA GLY A 65 9.70 6.01 4.68
C GLY A 65 9.57 7.32 3.90
N CYS A 66 10.57 8.19 3.95
CA CYS A 66 10.53 9.54 3.42
C CYS A 66 11.77 9.85 2.59
N ARG A 67 11.60 10.07 1.28
CA ARG A 67 12.65 10.33 0.28
C ARG A 67 13.62 11.46 0.66
N LEU A 68 13.16 12.46 1.43
CA LEU A 68 13.95 13.64 1.79
C LEU A 68 14.92 13.43 2.96
N TYR A 69 14.68 12.43 3.81
CA TYR A 69 15.52 12.15 4.99
C TYR A 69 16.24 10.79 4.89
N CYS A 70 16.15 10.11 3.74
CA CYS A 70 16.82 8.84 3.46
C CYS A 70 18.29 8.98 3.00
N GLY A 71 18.98 10.05 3.42
CA GLY A 71 20.43 10.24 3.21
C GLY A 71 21.20 9.96 4.49
#